data_AF-A0A7Z7J1G7-F1
#
_entry.id   AF-A0A7Z7J1G7-F1
#
_cell.length_a   1.000
_cell.length_b   1.000
_cell.length_c   1.000
_cell.angle_alpha   90.00
_cell.angle_beta   90.00
_cell.angle_gamma   90.00
#
_symmetry.space_group_name_H-M   'P 1'
#
loop_
_entity.id
_entity.type
_entity.pdbx_description
1 polymer ?
#
loop_
_entity_poly.entity_id
_entity_poly.type
_entity_poly.pdbx_seq_one_letter_code
_entity_poly.pdbx_strand_id
1 'polypeptide(L)'
;MHWDYNGSQADYDTSYTSPVNLHDDFHVYRLTWDPQFIRVSIDGQQYFEFAISNIEGASLHEFHQQQYLLLNLAVGGTFTGVTSPAAVTAPLPGKMEVDYIRLYQNPGSQLYVGTQHAVPAGLFGVFTEQADTSARLTFGQDAELYLWNNLTPIAQAPFEGGGVMAYRANAGAWFGLGIQSDYRNLAAYAGGALKLHVKTTTPSTFKIGINTSFGDSWVDFAAGGNQYGLVRDGAWHEVSIPFSAFYDLDLQAVKQPFMLVADPPAAPVEIAIDKVYYQSR
;
A
#
# COMPACT_ATOMS: atom_id res chain seq x y z
N MET A 1 12.00 -12.22 -14.09
CA MET A 1 10.64 -11.65 -13.94
C MET A 1 9.78 -12.68 -13.26
N HIS A 2 8.88 -12.26 -12.36
CA HIS A 2 7.98 -13.16 -11.64
C HIS A 2 6.55 -12.58 -11.71
N TRP A 3 5.53 -13.43 -11.84
CA TRP A 3 4.13 -13.02 -11.86
C TRP A 3 3.20 -14.17 -11.45
N ASP A 4 1.90 -13.90 -11.31
CA ASP A 4 0.89 -14.93 -11.08
C ASP A 4 0.36 -15.49 -12.41
N TYR A 5 0.40 -16.81 -12.54
CA TYR A 5 -0.24 -17.53 -13.63
C TYR A 5 -1.27 -18.50 -13.06
N ASN A 6 -2.54 -18.06 -13.03
CA ASN A 6 -3.67 -18.83 -12.54
C ASN A 6 -3.50 -19.31 -11.08
N GLY A 7 -3.06 -18.42 -10.18
CA GLY A 7 -2.87 -18.72 -8.76
C GLY A 7 -1.57 -19.46 -8.44
N SER A 8 -0.64 -19.53 -9.39
CA SER A 8 0.68 -20.16 -9.25
C SER A 8 1.78 -19.21 -9.67
N GLN A 9 2.92 -19.27 -8.98
CA GLN A 9 4.10 -18.50 -9.37
C GLN A 9 4.58 -18.91 -10.76
N ALA A 10 4.78 -17.93 -11.63
CA ALA A 10 5.49 -18.07 -12.88
C ALA A 10 6.73 -17.17 -12.89
N ASP A 11 7.73 -17.56 -13.69
CA ASP A 11 8.97 -16.81 -13.84
C ASP A 11 9.57 -16.93 -15.24
N TYR A 12 10.36 -15.92 -15.59
CA TYR A 12 11.15 -15.86 -16.81
C TYR A 12 12.45 -15.11 -16.54
N ASP A 13 13.58 -15.78 -16.74
CA ASP A 13 14.90 -15.23 -16.52
C ASP A 13 15.84 -15.51 -17.70
N THR A 14 16.89 -14.67 -17.79
CA THR A 14 18.06 -14.94 -18.59
C THR A 14 19.29 -14.64 -17.75
N SER A 15 20.41 -15.27 -18.07
CA SER A 15 21.69 -15.01 -17.42
C SER A 15 22.62 -14.23 -18.32
N TYR A 16 23.37 -13.30 -17.74
CA TYR A 16 24.44 -12.58 -18.42
C TYR A 16 25.73 -12.68 -17.59
N THR A 17 26.81 -13.11 -18.24
CA THR A 17 28.15 -13.04 -17.65
C THR A 17 28.86 -11.84 -18.26
N SER A 18 29.07 -10.81 -17.46
CA SER A 18 29.82 -9.63 -17.90
C SER A 18 31.26 -10.01 -18.23
N PRO A 19 31.84 -9.49 -19.35
CA PRO A 19 33.26 -9.68 -19.65
C PRO A 19 34.16 -8.85 -18.74
N VAL A 20 33.60 -7.93 -17.95
CA VAL A 20 34.32 -7.07 -17.00
C VAL A 20 33.78 -7.26 -15.58
N ASN A 21 34.60 -6.95 -14.58
CA ASN A 21 34.15 -6.95 -13.19
C ASN A 21 33.16 -5.81 -12.95
N LEU A 22 31.93 -6.17 -12.54
CA LEU A 22 30.87 -5.19 -12.25
C LEU A 22 30.96 -4.55 -10.86
N HIS A 23 31.95 -4.90 -10.04
CA HIS A 23 32.11 -4.39 -8.67
C HIS A 23 33.11 -3.23 -8.54
N ASP A 24 33.98 -3.02 -9.53
CA ASP A 24 35.11 -2.10 -9.41
C ASP A 24 34.81 -0.67 -9.90
N ASP A 25 33.71 -0.47 -10.63
CA ASP A 25 33.32 0.83 -11.19
C ASP A 25 31.78 0.97 -11.28
N PHE A 26 31.31 2.18 -11.57
CA PHE A 26 29.90 2.43 -11.86
C PHE A 26 29.51 1.89 -13.23
N HIS A 27 28.39 1.16 -13.27
CA HIS A 27 27.81 0.60 -14.49
C HIS A 27 26.40 1.13 -14.73
N VAL A 28 26.02 1.28 -16.00
CA VAL A 28 24.68 1.75 -16.37
C VAL A 28 23.75 0.57 -16.55
N TYR A 29 22.89 0.35 -15.56
CA TYR A 29 21.76 -0.55 -15.67
C TYR A 29 20.56 0.22 -16.24
N ARG A 30 20.01 -0.27 -17.34
CA ARG A 30 18.82 0.32 -17.97
C ARG A 30 17.73 -0.71 -18.16
N LEU A 31 16.55 -0.40 -17.62
CA LEU A 31 15.31 -1.10 -17.90
C LEU A 31 14.45 -0.21 -18.81
N THR A 32 14.06 -0.73 -19.97
CA THR A 32 13.05 -0.12 -20.84
C THR A 32 11.77 -0.92 -20.71
N TRP A 33 10.66 -0.26 -20.44
CA TRP A 33 9.36 -0.90 -20.27
C TRP A 33 8.29 -0.11 -20.99
N ASP A 34 7.62 -0.79 -21.90
CA ASP A 34 6.52 -0.29 -22.71
C ASP A 34 5.38 -1.33 -22.75
N PRO A 35 4.20 -1.03 -23.31
CA PRO A 35 3.08 -1.97 -23.34
C PRO A 35 3.33 -3.28 -24.11
N GLN A 36 4.49 -3.45 -24.73
CA GLN A 36 4.83 -4.63 -25.52
C GLN A 36 5.97 -5.43 -24.89
N PHE A 37 6.97 -4.77 -24.29
CA PHE A 37 8.16 -5.45 -23.77
C PHE A 37 8.72 -4.82 -22.50
N ILE A 38 9.42 -5.66 -21.73
CA ILE A 38 10.42 -5.26 -20.74
C ILE A 38 11.79 -5.71 -21.23
N ARG A 39 12.75 -4.79 -21.31
CA ARG A 39 14.12 -5.04 -21.76
C ARG A 39 15.11 -4.54 -20.72
N VAL A 40 16.17 -5.30 -20.47
CA VAL A 40 17.24 -4.89 -19.56
C VAL A 40 18.59 -4.96 -20.25
N SER A 41 19.40 -3.94 -20.01
CA SER A 41 20.78 -3.82 -20.50
C SER A 41 21.74 -3.36 -19.41
N ILE A 42 23.00 -3.81 -19.51
CA ILE A 42 24.14 -3.33 -18.72
C ILE A 42 25.11 -2.68 -19.69
N ASP A 43 25.49 -1.44 -19.45
CA ASP A 43 26.40 -0.65 -20.31
C ASP A 43 25.99 -0.65 -21.78
N GLY A 44 24.67 -0.58 -22.01
CA GLY A 44 24.06 -0.59 -23.33
C GLY A 44 23.95 -1.97 -23.99
N GLN A 45 24.53 -3.03 -23.40
CA GLN A 45 24.37 -4.40 -23.88
C GLN A 45 23.07 -5.00 -23.33
N GLN A 46 22.06 -5.14 -24.20
CA GLN A 46 20.82 -5.83 -23.85
C GLN A 46 21.09 -7.32 -23.65
N TYR A 47 20.67 -7.86 -22.51
CA TYR A 47 20.81 -9.29 -22.21
C TYR A 47 19.47 -9.96 -21.85
N PHE A 48 18.44 -9.15 -21.62
CA PHE A 48 17.11 -9.63 -21.25
C PHE A 48 16.05 -8.90 -22.08
N GLU A 49 15.08 -9.67 -22.58
CA GLU A 49 13.87 -9.17 -23.23
C GLU A 49 12.71 -10.10 -22.88
N PHE A 50 11.59 -9.52 -22.47
CA PHE A 50 10.38 -10.24 -22.14
C PHE A 50 9.18 -9.56 -22.79
N ALA A 51 8.44 -10.32 -23.62
CA ALA A 51 7.25 -9.83 -24.29
C ALA A 51 6.05 -9.86 -23.33
N ILE A 52 5.41 -8.72 -23.12
CA ILE A 52 4.29 -8.55 -22.18
C ILE A 52 2.97 -8.17 -22.86
N SER A 53 2.90 -8.23 -24.18
CA SER A 53 1.70 -7.82 -24.95
C SER A 53 0.55 -8.82 -24.87
N ASN A 54 0.80 -10.10 -24.60
CA ASN A 54 -0.24 -11.14 -24.50
C ASN A 54 -0.82 -11.20 -23.08
N ILE A 55 -1.48 -10.12 -22.67
CA ILE A 55 -1.99 -9.93 -21.30
C ILE A 55 -2.83 -11.13 -20.85
N GLU A 56 -3.87 -11.49 -21.59
CA GLU A 56 -4.78 -12.56 -21.19
C GLU A 56 -4.15 -13.95 -21.36
N GLY A 57 -3.48 -14.21 -22.48
CA GLY A 57 -2.99 -15.56 -22.78
C GLY A 57 -1.86 -16.03 -21.85
N ALA A 58 -1.10 -15.09 -21.28
CA ALA A 58 0.00 -15.38 -20.37
C ALA A 58 -0.21 -14.83 -18.95
N SER A 59 -1.41 -14.31 -18.63
CA SER A 59 -1.76 -13.70 -17.34
C SER A 59 -0.74 -12.62 -16.93
N LEU A 60 -0.50 -11.64 -17.81
CA LEU A 60 0.56 -10.63 -17.64
C LEU A 60 0.05 -9.27 -17.15
N HIS A 61 -1.11 -9.25 -16.49
CA HIS A 61 -1.79 -8.03 -16.04
C HIS A 61 -0.92 -7.17 -15.13
N GLU A 62 -0.05 -7.79 -14.32
CA GLU A 62 0.86 -7.19 -13.36
C GLU A 62 1.91 -6.28 -14.03
N PHE A 63 2.34 -6.63 -15.24
CA PHE A 63 3.29 -5.83 -16.03
C PHE A 63 2.63 -4.64 -16.74
N HIS A 64 1.33 -4.42 -16.51
CA HIS A 64 0.59 -3.24 -16.95
C HIS A 64 -0.01 -2.47 -15.77
N GLN A 65 0.35 -2.84 -14.54
CA GLN A 65 0.01 -2.08 -13.33
C GLN A 65 1.09 -1.06 -12.99
N GLN A 66 0.76 -0.16 -12.08
CA GLN A 66 1.71 0.76 -11.47
C GLN A 66 2.75 -0.03 -10.67
N GLN A 67 4.03 0.26 -10.87
CA GLN A 67 5.16 -0.36 -10.16
C GLN A 67 6.07 0.72 -9.60
N TYR A 68 6.94 0.33 -8.66
CA TYR A 68 7.96 1.19 -8.08
C TYR A 68 9.35 0.54 -8.21
N LEU A 69 10.40 1.35 -8.04
CA LEU A 69 11.77 0.85 -8.05
C LEU A 69 12.19 0.50 -6.62
N LEU A 70 12.58 -0.76 -6.40
CA LEU A 70 13.22 -1.22 -5.18
C LEU A 70 14.67 -1.62 -5.50
N LEU A 71 15.63 -1.05 -4.77
CA LEU A 71 17.04 -1.42 -4.86
C LEU A 71 17.46 -2.12 -3.58
N ASN A 72 17.95 -3.34 -3.69
CA ASN A 72 18.42 -4.14 -2.57
C ASN A 72 19.80 -4.76 -2.86
N LEU A 73 20.59 -4.96 -1.79
CA LEU A 73 21.84 -5.70 -1.85
C LEU A 73 21.60 -7.11 -1.30
N ALA A 74 21.41 -8.09 -2.19
CA ALA A 74 21.20 -9.47 -1.79
C ALA A 74 22.51 -10.15 -1.37
N VAL A 75 22.51 -10.79 -0.20
CA VAL A 75 23.66 -11.57 0.33
C VAL A 75 23.19 -12.97 0.68
N GLY A 76 23.73 -13.97 -0.02
CA GLY A 76 23.32 -15.37 0.14
C GLY A 76 21.97 -15.68 -0.52
N GLY A 77 21.27 -16.69 0.00
CA GLY A 77 19.94 -17.09 -0.46
C GLY A 77 19.94 -18.04 -1.65
N THR A 78 18.75 -18.41 -2.09
CA THR A 78 18.50 -19.43 -3.13
C THR A 78 19.25 -19.15 -4.42
N PHE A 79 19.35 -17.88 -4.84
CA PHE A 79 20.07 -17.49 -6.05
C PHE A 79 21.55 -17.90 -6.03
N THR A 80 22.21 -17.74 -4.88
CA THR A 80 23.65 -18.08 -4.72
C THR A 80 23.87 -19.54 -4.32
N GLY A 81 22.82 -20.26 -3.92
CA GLY A 81 22.92 -21.57 -3.26
C GLY A 81 23.46 -21.52 -1.82
N VAL A 82 23.75 -20.34 -1.27
CA VAL A 82 24.30 -20.15 0.08
C VAL A 82 23.15 -19.88 1.06
N THR A 83 22.64 -20.94 1.69
CA THR A 83 21.48 -20.86 2.61
C THR A 83 21.86 -20.80 4.09
N SER A 84 23.13 -21.01 4.43
CA SER A 84 23.63 -20.90 5.81
C SER A 84 24.42 -19.60 5.99
N PRO A 85 24.15 -18.82 7.05
CA PRO A 85 24.93 -17.61 7.35
C PRO A 85 26.44 -17.85 7.46
N ALA A 86 26.85 -19.01 7.97
CA ALA A 86 28.27 -19.36 8.13
C ALA A 86 28.99 -19.61 6.79
N ALA A 87 28.24 -19.84 5.71
CA ALA A 87 28.79 -20.05 4.37
C ALA A 87 28.85 -18.75 3.55
N VAL A 88 28.36 -17.62 4.09
CA VAL A 88 28.47 -16.31 3.45
C VAL A 88 29.91 -15.83 3.54
N THR A 89 30.55 -15.64 2.38
CA THR A 89 31.92 -15.13 2.26
C THR A 89 31.99 -13.67 1.80
N ALA A 90 30.84 -13.04 1.55
CA ALA A 90 30.77 -11.64 1.15
C ALA A 90 31.43 -10.75 2.23
N PRO A 91 32.38 -9.88 1.85
CA PRO A 91 33.06 -9.02 2.80
C PRO A 91 32.05 -8.03 3.41
N LEU A 92 32.03 -7.95 4.74
CA LEU A 92 31.19 -7.00 5.48
C LEU A 92 32.07 -5.93 6.15
N PRO A 93 31.64 -4.64 6.17
CA PRO A 93 30.36 -4.14 5.68
C PRO A 93 30.30 -4.05 4.14
N GLY A 94 29.22 -4.58 3.56
CA GLY A 94 28.92 -4.42 2.14
C GLY A 94 28.29 -3.06 1.85
N LYS A 95 28.55 -2.51 0.66
CA LYS A 95 27.98 -1.23 0.21
C LYS A 95 27.38 -1.39 -1.18
N MET A 96 26.28 -0.67 -1.42
CA MET A 96 25.74 -0.43 -2.75
C MET A 96 25.84 1.08 -3.00
N GLU A 97 26.69 1.47 -3.95
CA GLU A 97 26.89 2.87 -4.31
C GLU A 97 26.05 3.19 -5.55
N VAL A 98 25.25 4.26 -5.48
CA VAL A 98 24.35 4.68 -6.55
C VAL A 98 24.67 6.13 -6.88
N ASP A 99 25.21 6.38 -8.07
CA ASP A 99 25.48 7.74 -8.56
C ASP A 99 24.18 8.47 -8.93
N TYR A 100 23.32 7.81 -9.72
CA TYR A 100 22.02 8.37 -10.07
C TYR A 100 20.96 7.31 -10.33
N ILE A 101 19.71 7.75 -10.22
CA ILE A 101 18.54 7.08 -10.79
C ILE A 101 17.87 8.09 -11.71
N ARG A 102 17.66 7.71 -12.97
CA ARG A 102 16.94 8.53 -13.96
C ARG A 102 15.74 7.77 -14.46
N LEU A 103 14.61 8.45 -14.47
CA LEU A 103 13.35 7.92 -14.97
C LEU A 103 12.89 8.76 -16.15
N TYR A 104 12.57 8.08 -17.24
CA TYR A 104 12.12 8.68 -18.49
C TYR A 104 10.71 8.22 -18.75
N GLN A 105 9.87 9.15 -19.21
CA GLN A 105 8.46 8.90 -19.50
C GLN A 105 8.25 8.96 -21.00
N ASN A 106 7.66 7.92 -21.58
CA ASN A 106 7.23 7.95 -22.97
C ASN A 106 5.98 8.84 -23.12
N PRO A 107 5.73 9.43 -24.30
CA PRO A 107 4.48 10.12 -24.57
C PRO A 107 3.27 9.21 -24.28
N GLY A 108 2.37 9.68 -23.41
CA GLY A 108 1.17 8.93 -23.00
C GLY A 108 1.33 8.02 -21.78
N SER A 109 2.56 7.76 -21.29
CA SER A 109 2.76 7.17 -19.96
C SER A 109 2.38 8.18 -18.87
N GLN A 110 2.16 7.73 -17.64
CA GLN A 110 2.02 8.60 -16.47
C GLN A 110 3.10 8.26 -15.44
N LEU A 111 3.87 9.25 -15.03
CA LEU A 111 4.88 9.09 -13.98
C LEU A 111 4.34 9.64 -12.67
N TYR A 112 4.16 8.77 -11.67
CA TYR A 112 3.85 9.19 -10.31
C TYR A 112 5.14 9.43 -9.55
N VAL A 113 5.56 10.69 -9.52
CA VAL A 113 6.58 11.13 -8.55
C VAL A 113 5.84 11.54 -7.30
N GLY A 114 6.37 11.27 -6.10
CA GLY A 114 5.72 11.67 -4.85
C GLY A 114 5.31 13.16 -4.82
N THR A 115 5.97 14.06 -5.56
CA THR A 115 5.55 15.47 -5.64
C THR A 115 4.19 15.69 -6.33
N GLN A 116 3.77 14.77 -7.20
CA GLN A 116 2.45 14.81 -7.81
C GLN A 116 1.42 14.27 -6.80
N HIS A 117 0.33 15.01 -6.59
CA HIS A 117 -0.66 14.75 -5.54
C HIS A 117 -0.14 14.91 -4.09
N ALA A 118 0.88 15.75 -3.89
CA ALA A 118 1.27 16.21 -2.57
C ALA A 118 0.12 17.00 -1.93
N VAL A 119 -0.32 16.54 -0.76
CA VAL A 119 -1.36 17.22 0.00
C VAL A 119 -0.70 18.17 1.01
N PRO A 120 -1.09 19.47 1.03
CA PRO A 120 -0.59 20.41 2.03
C PRO A 120 -0.86 19.93 3.46
N ALA A 121 -0.01 20.33 4.41
CA ALA A 121 -0.25 20.11 5.83
C ALA A 121 -1.58 20.71 6.31
N GLY A 122 -2.07 20.27 7.47
CA GLY A 122 -3.38 20.61 8.03
C GLY A 122 -4.26 19.38 8.16
N LEU A 123 -5.48 19.43 7.63
CA LEU A 123 -6.45 18.33 7.66
C LEU A 123 -6.69 17.79 6.25
N PHE A 124 -6.50 16.49 6.04
CA PHE A 124 -6.85 15.83 4.79
C PHE A 124 -8.06 14.92 4.99
N GLY A 125 -9.18 15.26 4.35
CA GLY A 125 -10.42 14.52 4.48
C GLY A 125 -10.43 13.24 3.65
N VAL A 126 -10.60 12.10 4.31
CA VAL A 126 -10.73 10.79 3.65
C VAL A 126 -12.20 10.42 3.48
N PHE A 127 -13.00 10.59 4.53
CA PHE A 127 -14.45 10.46 4.53
C PHE A 127 -15.01 11.45 5.56
N THR A 128 -15.29 12.68 5.14
CA THR A 128 -15.76 13.76 6.01
C THR A 128 -16.34 14.92 5.19
N GLU A 129 -17.39 15.54 5.70
CA GLU A 129 -18.02 16.73 5.13
C GLU A 129 -17.56 18.03 5.81
N GLN A 130 -16.58 17.95 6.72
CA GLN A 130 -15.96 19.12 7.34
C GLN A 130 -15.49 20.13 6.29
N ALA A 131 -15.70 21.41 6.54
CA ALA A 131 -15.32 22.47 5.61
C ALA A 131 -13.86 22.93 5.78
N ASP A 132 -13.23 22.64 6.92
CA ASP A 132 -11.89 23.11 7.32
C ASP A 132 -10.74 22.18 6.90
N THR A 133 -10.94 21.38 5.85
CA THR A 133 -9.86 20.54 5.30
C THR A 133 -8.97 21.29 4.31
N SER A 134 -7.66 21.06 4.39
CA SER A 134 -6.66 21.54 3.42
C SER A 134 -6.87 20.90 2.05
N ALA A 135 -7.30 19.64 2.02
CA ALA A 135 -7.75 18.92 0.84
C ALA A 135 -8.67 17.76 1.25
N ARG A 136 -9.35 17.12 0.29
CA ARG A 136 -10.17 15.93 0.54
C ARG A 136 -10.26 15.01 -0.67
N LEU A 137 -10.61 13.77 -0.41
CA LEU A 137 -11.10 12.84 -1.42
C LEU A 137 -12.55 13.16 -1.82
N THR A 138 -12.87 12.83 -3.06
CA THR A 138 -14.19 12.97 -3.70
C THR A 138 -14.62 11.62 -4.25
N PHE A 139 -15.58 10.99 -3.56
CA PHE A 139 -16.12 9.69 -3.93
C PHE A 139 -16.75 9.71 -5.33
N GLY A 140 -16.45 8.68 -6.13
CA GLY A 140 -16.86 8.58 -7.54
C GLY A 140 -16.00 9.40 -8.51
N GLN A 141 -14.99 10.12 -8.03
CA GLN A 141 -13.98 10.77 -8.87
C GLN A 141 -12.59 10.21 -8.60
N ASP A 142 -12.11 10.36 -7.36
CA ASP A 142 -10.74 10.03 -6.98
C ASP A 142 -10.65 9.17 -5.71
N ALA A 143 -11.82 8.67 -5.27
CA ALA A 143 -11.96 7.68 -4.22
C ALA A 143 -13.15 6.75 -4.49
N GLU A 144 -12.99 5.48 -4.09
CA GLU A 144 -14.02 4.45 -4.17
C GLU A 144 -14.03 3.63 -2.88
N LEU A 145 -15.21 3.24 -2.40
CA LEU A 145 -15.38 2.40 -1.21
C LEU A 145 -15.59 0.95 -1.63
N TYR A 146 -14.71 0.06 -1.17
CA TYR A 146 -14.83 -1.37 -1.38
C TYR A 146 -15.29 -2.05 -0.09
N LEU A 147 -16.27 -2.94 -0.21
CA LEU A 147 -16.71 -3.82 0.86
C LEU A 147 -16.18 -5.23 0.59
N TRP A 148 -15.67 -5.87 1.63
CA TRP A 148 -15.08 -7.20 1.53
C TRP A 148 -15.85 -8.20 2.37
N ASN A 149 -16.16 -9.32 1.72
CA ASN A 149 -16.77 -10.51 2.30
C ASN A 149 -18.16 -10.27 2.91
N ASN A 150 -18.26 -10.12 4.23
CA ASN A 150 -19.47 -10.32 5.00
C ASN A 150 -20.05 -9.01 5.54
N LEU A 151 -20.16 -7.97 4.72
CA LEU A 151 -20.75 -6.67 5.09
C LEU A 151 -22.07 -6.41 4.36
N THR A 152 -23.11 -6.06 5.11
CA THR A 152 -24.38 -5.55 4.58
C THR A 152 -24.62 -4.12 5.09
N PRO A 153 -24.94 -3.15 4.22
CA PRO A 153 -25.28 -1.78 4.64
C PRO A 153 -26.47 -1.74 5.61
N ILE A 154 -26.42 -0.84 6.60
CA ILE A 154 -27.51 -0.59 7.55
C ILE A 154 -27.80 0.91 7.68
N ALA A 155 -29.00 1.26 8.13
CA ALA A 155 -29.35 2.63 8.47
C ALA A 155 -28.73 3.03 9.82
N GLN A 156 -28.04 4.16 9.84
CA GLN A 156 -27.42 4.72 11.04
C GLN A 156 -27.42 6.26 10.91
N ALA A 157 -27.68 6.96 12.01
CA ALA A 157 -27.50 8.41 12.03
C ALA A 157 -25.99 8.74 11.99
N PRO A 158 -25.55 9.63 11.09
CA PRO A 158 -24.15 10.00 10.98
C PRO A 158 -23.69 10.77 12.22
N PHE A 159 -22.38 10.80 12.46
CA PHE A 159 -21.79 11.63 13.50
C PHE A 159 -21.76 13.10 13.07
N GLU A 160 -21.42 13.36 11.81
CA GLU A 160 -21.47 14.68 11.19
C GLU A 160 -22.11 14.64 9.80
N GLY A 161 -22.49 15.80 9.27
CA GLY A 161 -22.95 15.86 7.88
C GLY A 161 -24.15 14.96 7.60
N GLY A 162 -24.09 14.25 6.46
CA GLY A 162 -25.18 13.39 5.98
C GLY A 162 -24.75 11.97 5.61
N GLY A 163 -23.44 11.74 5.41
CA GLY A 163 -22.87 10.44 5.04
C GLY A 163 -22.43 9.64 6.26
N VAL A 164 -22.54 8.31 6.17
CA VAL A 164 -21.97 7.40 7.17
C VAL A 164 -21.63 6.06 6.52
N MET A 165 -20.49 5.48 6.89
CA MET A 165 -20.14 4.10 6.58
C MET A 165 -20.71 3.21 7.69
N ALA A 166 -21.89 2.62 7.49
CA ALA A 166 -22.54 1.79 8.50
C ALA A 166 -22.93 0.41 7.96
N TYR A 167 -22.42 -0.63 8.60
CA TYR A 167 -22.56 -2.01 8.15
C TYR A 167 -22.84 -2.98 9.29
N ARG A 168 -23.54 -4.05 8.95
CA ARG A 168 -23.67 -5.27 9.77
C ARG A 168 -22.84 -6.38 9.16
N ALA A 169 -22.13 -7.12 10.01
CA ALA A 169 -21.48 -8.38 9.67
C ALA A 169 -22.18 -9.55 10.37
N ASN A 170 -22.43 -10.65 9.65
CA ASN A 170 -23.00 -11.87 10.25
C ASN A 170 -21.94 -12.69 10.98
N ALA A 171 -22.36 -13.65 11.80
CA ALA A 171 -21.45 -14.54 12.50
C ALA A 171 -20.66 -15.45 11.54
N GLY A 172 -19.44 -15.83 11.92
CA GLY A 172 -18.70 -16.95 11.33
C GLY A 172 -17.85 -16.66 10.10
N ALA A 173 -17.80 -15.41 9.61
CA ALA A 173 -16.89 -15.01 8.53
C ALA A 173 -16.26 -13.64 8.79
N TRP A 174 -14.99 -13.48 8.41
CA TRP A 174 -14.27 -12.21 8.50
C TRP A 174 -14.96 -11.13 7.67
N PHE A 175 -14.71 -9.87 7.96
CA PHE A 175 -15.27 -8.77 7.17
C PHE A 175 -14.30 -7.62 7.08
N GLY A 176 -14.47 -6.78 6.06
CA GLY A 176 -13.66 -5.58 5.96
C GLY A 176 -14.16 -4.60 4.91
N LEU A 177 -13.53 -3.45 4.87
CA LEU A 177 -13.77 -2.40 3.90
C LEU A 177 -12.51 -1.57 3.70
N GLY A 178 -12.43 -0.88 2.57
CA GLY A 178 -11.32 0.01 2.26
C GLY A 178 -11.76 1.16 1.38
N ILE A 179 -11.22 2.35 1.64
CA ILE A 179 -11.32 3.50 0.75
C ILE A 179 -10.06 3.48 -0.10
N GLN A 180 -10.20 3.22 -1.39
CA GLN A 180 -9.11 3.28 -2.36
C GLN A 180 -9.13 4.64 -3.05
N SER A 181 -7.97 5.22 -3.29
CA SER A 181 -7.79 6.42 -4.09
C SER A 181 -6.74 6.20 -5.19
N ASP A 182 -6.44 7.24 -5.97
CA ASP A 182 -5.13 7.33 -6.61
C ASP A 182 -4.02 7.50 -5.56
N TYR A 183 -2.76 7.31 -5.97
CA TYR A 183 -1.63 7.53 -5.06
C TYR A 183 -1.60 8.99 -4.58
N ARG A 184 -1.59 9.18 -3.25
CA ARG A 184 -1.46 10.49 -2.59
C ARG A 184 -0.13 10.58 -1.87
N ASN A 185 0.54 11.71 -1.99
CA ASN A 185 1.66 12.03 -1.12
C ASN A 185 1.14 12.79 0.10
N LEU A 186 1.10 12.09 1.22
CA LEU A 186 0.72 12.56 2.54
C LEU A 186 1.94 12.72 3.46
N ALA A 187 3.16 12.86 2.92
CA ALA A 187 4.38 13.00 3.72
C ALA A 187 4.36 14.22 4.66
N ALA A 188 3.61 15.28 4.31
CA ALA A 188 3.38 16.43 5.18
C ALA A 188 2.63 16.09 6.49
N TYR A 189 2.01 14.92 6.56
CA TYR A 189 1.30 14.40 7.73
C TYR A 189 2.18 13.50 8.59
N ALA A 190 3.43 13.26 8.19
CA ALA A 190 4.37 12.45 8.96
C ALA A 190 4.48 12.95 10.41
N GLY A 191 4.26 12.02 11.35
CA GLY A 191 4.26 12.32 12.78
C GLY A 191 2.98 12.94 13.34
N GLY A 192 1.95 13.13 12.51
CA GLY A 192 0.59 13.47 12.91
C GLY A 192 -0.25 12.23 13.26
N ALA A 193 -1.54 12.25 12.93
CA ALA A 193 -2.46 11.16 13.25
C ALA A 193 -3.55 10.91 12.19
N LEU A 194 -4.01 9.66 12.09
CA LEU A 194 -5.29 9.30 11.51
C LEU A 194 -6.38 9.44 12.57
N LYS A 195 -7.45 10.16 12.24
CA LYS A 195 -8.59 10.38 13.12
C LYS A 195 -9.88 9.93 12.46
N LEU A 196 -10.78 9.38 13.26
CA LEU A 196 -12.09 8.89 12.83
C LEU A 196 -13.05 8.84 14.02
N HIS A 197 -14.34 8.81 13.73
CA HIS A 197 -15.37 8.50 14.72
C HIS A 197 -15.90 7.10 14.45
N VAL A 198 -16.02 6.31 15.51
CA VAL A 198 -16.48 4.92 15.43
C VAL A 198 -17.59 4.69 16.45
N LYS A 199 -18.63 3.98 16.02
CA LYS A 199 -19.71 3.49 16.86
C LYS A 199 -19.86 1.99 16.65
N THR A 200 -19.63 1.21 17.70
CA THR A 200 -19.74 -0.25 17.65
C THR A 200 -19.92 -0.84 19.05
N THR A 201 -20.42 -2.08 19.09
CA THR A 201 -20.43 -2.96 20.28
C THR A 201 -19.67 -4.26 20.02
N THR A 202 -18.99 -4.39 18.86
CA THR A 202 -18.36 -5.65 18.46
C THR A 202 -17.32 -6.11 19.48
N PRO A 203 -17.41 -7.34 20.02
CA PRO A 203 -16.35 -7.88 20.87
C PRO A 203 -15.14 -8.34 20.04
N SER A 204 -15.29 -8.45 18.71
CA SER A 204 -14.23 -8.93 17.83
C SER A 204 -13.05 -7.96 17.78
N THR A 205 -11.85 -8.53 17.70
CA THR A 205 -10.67 -7.79 17.29
C THR A 205 -10.83 -7.33 15.84
N PHE A 206 -10.43 -6.10 15.57
CA PHE A 206 -10.31 -5.59 14.22
C PHE A 206 -9.03 -4.78 14.08
N LYS A 207 -8.66 -4.48 12.85
CA LYS A 207 -7.48 -3.71 12.49
C LYS A 207 -7.90 -2.51 11.67
N ILE A 208 -7.24 -1.38 11.89
CA ILE A 208 -7.31 -0.23 10.98
C ILE A 208 -5.99 -0.17 10.23
N GLY A 209 -6.06 0.01 8.91
CA GLY A 209 -4.90 -0.03 8.04
C GLY A 209 -4.81 1.11 7.06
N ILE A 210 -3.61 1.28 6.52
CA ILE A 210 -3.26 2.19 5.42
C ILE A 210 -2.44 1.38 4.42
N ASN A 211 -2.84 1.38 3.15
CA ASN A 211 -2.05 0.78 2.07
C ASN A 211 -1.21 1.85 1.40
N THR A 212 0.06 1.54 1.24
CA THR A 212 1.06 2.38 0.59
C THR A 212 1.69 1.62 -0.57
N SER A 213 2.51 2.29 -1.37
CA SER A 213 3.32 1.60 -2.40
C SER A 213 4.24 0.52 -1.82
N PHE A 214 4.59 0.62 -0.53
CA PHE A 214 5.42 -0.36 0.17
C PHE A 214 4.62 -1.55 0.74
N GLY A 215 3.29 -1.45 0.75
CA GLY A 215 2.38 -2.46 1.30
C GLY A 215 1.45 -1.92 2.37
N ASP A 216 0.79 -2.84 3.07
CA ASP A 216 -0.17 -2.52 4.12
C ASP A 216 0.52 -2.30 5.46
N SER A 217 0.10 -1.25 6.17
CA SER A 217 0.43 -1.03 7.56
C SER A 217 -0.83 -1.09 8.42
N TRP A 218 -0.81 -1.88 9.48
CA TRP A 218 -1.99 -2.19 10.30
C TRP A 218 -1.78 -1.82 11.77
N VAL A 219 -2.86 -1.43 12.44
CA VAL A 219 -2.93 -1.23 13.89
C VAL A 219 -4.08 -2.07 14.46
N ASP A 220 -3.77 -2.90 15.46
CA ASP A 220 -4.73 -3.82 16.09
C ASP A 220 -5.59 -3.13 17.17
N PHE A 221 -6.89 -3.41 17.14
CA PHE A 221 -7.89 -3.02 18.15
C PHE A 221 -8.44 -4.28 18.83
N ALA A 222 -7.67 -4.86 19.76
CA ALA A 222 -8.07 -6.03 20.55
C ALA A 222 -8.93 -5.65 21.77
N ALA A 223 -9.72 -6.59 22.30
CA ALA A 223 -10.44 -6.41 23.55
C ALA A 223 -9.45 -6.22 24.72
N GLY A 224 -9.41 -5.02 25.32
CA GLY A 224 -8.51 -4.67 26.43
C GLY A 224 -7.13 -4.10 26.05
N GLY A 225 -6.85 -3.89 24.76
CA GLY A 225 -5.61 -3.24 24.30
C GLY A 225 -5.67 -1.70 24.33
N ASN A 226 -4.63 -1.04 23.79
CA ASN A 226 -4.70 0.40 23.50
C ASN A 226 -5.74 0.65 22.40
N GLN A 227 -6.79 1.41 22.74
CA GLN A 227 -7.97 1.62 21.90
C GLN A 227 -7.95 2.97 21.17
N TYR A 228 -6.91 3.79 21.39
CA TYR A 228 -6.79 5.12 20.76
C TYR A 228 -8.02 6.03 20.95
N GLY A 229 -8.79 5.83 22.03
CA GLY A 229 -10.04 6.56 22.30
C GLY A 229 -11.33 5.76 22.03
N LEU A 230 -11.25 4.62 21.36
CA LEU A 230 -12.41 3.76 21.11
C LEU A 230 -13.00 3.20 22.41
N VAL A 231 -14.32 3.35 22.54
CA VAL A 231 -15.13 2.62 23.53
C VAL A 231 -16.21 1.85 22.77
N ARG A 232 -16.45 0.60 23.15
CA ARG A 232 -17.36 -0.32 22.45
C ARG A 232 -18.74 -0.39 23.13
N ASP A 233 -19.34 0.76 23.41
CA ASP A 233 -20.59 0.91 24.15
C ASP A 233 -21.81 1.25 23.26
N GLY A 234 -21.63 1.27 21.94
CA GLY A 234 -22.67 1.64 20.99
C GLY A 234 -22.92 3.17 20.89
N ALA A 235 -22.10 4.00 21.52
CA ALA A 235 -22.03 5.43 21.25
C ALA A 235 -20.90 5.75 20.25
N TRP A 236 -20.90 6.99 19.73
CA TRP A 236 -19.81 7.50 18.89
C TRP A 236 -18.63 7.91 19.77
N HIS A 237 -17.44 7.46 19.41
CA HIS A 237 -16.19 7.86 20.06
C HIS A 237 -15.16 8.28 19.01
N GLU A 238 -14.41 9.34 19.32
CA GLU A 238 -13.24 9.71 18.52
C GLU A 238 -12.14 8.68 18.76
N VAL A 239 -11.55 8.22 17.65
CA VAL A 239 -10.35 7.40 17.62
C VAL A 239 -9.25 8.23 17.00
N SER A 240 -8.09 8.32 17.67
CA SER A 240 -6.92 9.06 17.20
C SER A 240 -5.67 8.17 17.24
N ILE A 241 -5.28 7.70 16.06
CA ILE A 241 -4.14 6.79 15.87
C ILE A 241 -2.94 7.63 15.40
N PRO A 242 -1.90 7.83 16.21
CA PRO A 242 -0.70 8.51 15.74
C PRO A 242 -0.05 7.69 14.62
N PHE A 243 0.49 8.35 13.58
CA PHE A 243 1.11 7.62 12.47
C PHE A 243 2.31 6.77 12.91
N SER A 244 2.94 7.08 14.03
CA SER A 244 3.99 6.25 14.64
C SER A 244 3.50 4.90 15.18
N ALA A 245 2.19 4.67 15.28
CA ALA A 245 1.64 3.37 15.66
C ALA A 245 1.60 2.38 14.49
N PHE A 246 1.67 2.89 13.26
CA PHE A 246 1.69 2.08 12.04
C PHE A 246 3.12 1.61 11.76
N TYR A 247 3.31 0.31 11.56
CA TYR A 247 4.61 -0.30 11.26
C TYR A 247 5.02 -0.04 9.80
N ASP A 248 6.25 0.41 9.55
CA ASP A 248 6.81 0.67 8.22
C ASP A 248 5.90 1.51 7.29
N LEU A 249 5.22 2.51 7.85
CA LEU A 249 4.30 3.37 7.10
C LEU A 249 5.04 4.41 6.26
N ASP A 250 4.97 4.28 4.93
CA ASP A 250 5.41 5.31 3.98
C ASP A 250 4.25 6.18 3.47
N LEU A 251 4.15 7.39 4.02
CA LEU A 251 3.13 8.36 3.62
C LEU A 251 3.43 9.07 2.29
N GLN A 252 4.57 8.80 1.62
CA GLN A 252 4.88 9.46 0.34
C GLN A 252 4.03 8.93 -0.83
N ALA A 253 3.48 7.72 -0.71
CA ALA A 253 2.67 7.10 -1.76
C ALA A 253 1.57 6.22 -1.15
N VAL A 254 0.50 6.85 -0.69
CA VAL A 254 -0.67 6.19 -0.09
C VAL A 254 -1.72 5.88 -1.15
N LYS A 255 -2.14 4.61 -1.26
CA LYS A 255 -3.14 4.14 -2.24
C LYS A 255 -4.50 3.85 -1.61
N GLN A 256 -4.53 3.25 -0.41
CA GLN A 256 -5.76 3.14 0.39
C GLN A 256 -5.56 3.89 1.71
N PRO A 257 -6.02 5.15 1.83
CA PRO A 257 -5.81 5.94 3.03
C PRO A 257 -6.60 5.44 4.24
N PHE A 258 -7.54 4.52 4.06
CA PHE A 258 -8.26 3.89 5.17
C PHE A 258 -8.71 2.48 4.80
N MET A 259 -8.41 1.52 5.67
CA MET A 259 -8.91 0.16 5.62
C MET A 259 -9.34 -0.29 7.00
N LEU A 260 -10.32 -1.18 7.06
CA LEU A 260 -10.69 -1.92 8.25
C LEU A 260 -10.89 -3.39 7.92
N VAL A 261 -10.30 -4.28 8.71
CA VAL A 261 -10.51 -5.73 8.62
C VAL A 261 -10.76 -6.28 10.02
N ALA A 262 -11.72 -7.17 10.16
CA ALA A 262 -12.10 -7.76 11.44
C ALA A 262 -12.18 -9.27 11.37
N ASP A 263 -11.83 -9.90 12.49
CA ASP A 263 -11.95 -11.35 12.66
C ASP A 263 -13.42 -11.79 12.63
N PRO A 264 -13.70 -13.06 12.26
CA PRO A 264 -15.05 -13.61 12.26
C PRO A 264 -15.75 -13.38 13.62
N PRO A 265 -16.89 -12.67 13.65
CA PRO A 265 -17.61 -12.46 14.89
C PRO A 265 -18.41 -13.72 15.27
N ALA A 266 -18.60 -13.95 16.57
CA ALA A 266 -19.37 -15.11 17.07
C ALA A 266 -20.90 -14.93 16.92
N ALA A 267 -21.35 -13.68 16.80
CA ALA A 267 -22.74 -13.27 16.59
C ALA A 267 -22.76 -12.10 15.60
N PRO A 268 -23.91 -11.72 15.02
CA PRO A 268 -23.97 -10.51 14.20
C PRO A 268 -23.49 -9.28 14.97
N VAL A 269 -22.64 -8.47 14.33
CA VAL A 269 -22.09 -7.23 14.89
C VAL A 269 -22.30 -6.08 13.93
N GLU A 270 -22.32 -4.87 14.48
CA GLU A 270 -22.49 -3.65 13.71
C GLU A 270 -21.32 -2.71 13.96
N ILE A 271 -20.91 -2.01 12.90
CA ILE A 271 -19.90 -0.97 12.96
C ILE A 271 -20.36 0.20 12.10
N ALA A 272 -20.26 1.40 12.66
CA ALA A 272 -20.45 2.65 11.96
C ALA A 272 -19.20 3.51 12.10
N ILE A 273 -18.77 4.12 11.00
CA ILE A 273 -17.57 4.91 10.89
C ILE A 273 -17.93 6.20 10.17
N ASP A 274 -17.40 7.31 10.68
CA ASP A 274 -17.62 8.63 10.12
C ASP A 274 -16.42 9.54 10.43
N LYS A 275 -16.36 10.71 9.80
CA LYS A 275 -15.36 11.76 10.05
C LYS A 275 -13.92 11.23 10.03
N VAL A 276 -13.55 10.51 8.97
CA VAL A 276 -12.20 9.97 8.74
C VAL A 276 -11.32 11.04 8.09
N TYR A 277 -10.24 11.42 8.75
CA TYR A 277 -9.29 12.42 8.25
C TYR A 277 -7.89 12.23 8.81
N TYR A 278 -6.90 12.71 8.05
CA TYR A 278 -5.52 12.80 8.49
C TYR A 278 -5.29 14.19 9.07
N GLN A 279 -4.51 14.29 10.15
CA GLN A 279 -4.11 15.54 10.77
C GLN A 279 -2.58 15.59 10.82
N SER A 280 -1.97 16.66 10.30
CA SER A 280 -0.53 16.91 10.45
C SER A 280 -0.17 17.32 11.87
N ARG A 281 1.13 17.39 12.19
CA ARG A 281 1.62 18.02 13.43
C ARG A 281 1.29 19.51 13.47
#